data_AF-A0A6I8VBI3-F1
#
_entry.id   AF-A0A6I8VBI3-F1
#
_cell.length_a   1.000
_cell.length_b   1.000
_cell.length_c   1.000
_cell.angle_alpha   90.00
_cell.angle_beta   90.00
_cell.angle_gamma   90.00
#
_symmetry.space_group_name_H-M   'P 1'
#
loop_
_entity.id
_entity.type
_entity.pdbx_description
1 polymer ?
#
loop_
_entity_poly.entity_id
_entity_poly.type
_entity_poly.pdbx_seq_one_letter_code
_entity_poly.pdbx_strand_id
1 'polypeptide(L)'
;MDKNLMMPKRSRIDVKGTFANGPLQARPLVALLDGRDCSIEMPILKDVATVAFCDAQSTSEIHEKVLNEAVGALMWHTIILTKEDLEKFKALRIIVRIGSGTDNIDVKAAGELGIAVCNVPGYGVEEVADTTMCLILNLYRRTYWLANMVREGKKFTGPEQVREAAHGCARIRGDTLGLVGLGRIGSAVALRAKAFGFNVIFYDPYLPDGIDKSLGLTRVYTLQDLLFQSDCVSLHCTLNEHNHHLINEFTIKQMRPGAFLVNTARGGLVDDETLALALKQGRIRAAALDVHENEPYNGALKDAPNLICTPHAAFFSDASATELREMAATEIRRAIVGNIPDVLRNCVNKEYFMRTPPTAAAGGVAAAVYPEGLNGGYYTGALHHRAHSTTPHDGPHSTTNLGSSSSGSSAMAQPPPPNSIAAAAAALLPSPVPPTAVPTVPHLSPQVGGLPLGIVSSQSPLSAPDPSNHVLSSIKAEVKAESTETP
;
A
#
# COMPACT_ATOMS: atom_id res chain seq x y z
N MET A 1 -77.61 -24.26 46.11
CA MET A 1 -77.19 -22.95 46.65
C MET A 1 -75.69 -22.87 46.55
N ASP A 2 -75.16 -21.71 46.16
CA ASP A 2 -73.76 -21.27 46.29
C ASP A 2 -72.63 -22.17 45.73
N LYS A 3 -71.45 -21.67 45.34
CA LYS A 3 -70.93 -20.42 44.74
C LYS A 3 -69.41 -20.65 44.73
N ASN A 4 -68.76 -20.35 43.61
CA ASN A 4 -67.37 -19.94 43.47
C ASN A 4 -66.28 -20.51 44.42
N LEU A 5 -65.41 -21.35 43.85
CA LEU A 5 -63.97 -21.18 44.06
C LEU A 5 -63.20 -21.47 42.75
N MET A 6 -62.96 -20.43 41.95
CA MET A 6 -62.12 -20.50 40.75
C MET A 6 -60.64 -20.37 41.14
N MET A 7 -59.80 -21.30 40.66
CA MET A 7 -58.37 -21.01 40.50
C MET A 7 -58.14 -20.30 39.16
N PRO A 8 -57.24 -19.29 39.09
CA PRO A 8 -56.95 -18.59 37.85
C PRO A 8 -56.18 -19.49 36.89
N LYS A 9 -56.78 -19.84 35.74
CA LYS A 9 -56.04 -20.40 34.61
C LYS A 9 -55.03 -19.37 34.12
N ARG A 10 -53.76 -19.76 33.97
CA ARG A 10 -52.75 -18.97 33.24
C ARG A 10 -53.29 -18.61 31.85
N SER A 11 -53.22 -17.33 31.50
CA SER A 11 -53.46 -16.87 30.14
C SER A 11 -52.41 -17.50 29.20
N ARG A 12 -52.87 -18.15 28.13
CA ARG A 12 -52.02 -18.35 26.95
C ARG A 12 -51.81 -16.97 26.34
N ILE A 13 -50.55 -16.60 26.09
CA ILE A 13 -50.24 -15.45 25.26
C ILE A 13 -50.50 -15.86 23.81
N ASP A 14 -51.49 -15.24 23.17
CA ASP A 14 -51.74 -15.42 21.75
C ASP A 14 -50.62 -14.81 20.93
N VAL A 15 -49.77 -15.66 20.34
CA VAL A 15 -48.77 -15.24 19.35
C VAL A 15 -49.46 -15.00 18.01
N LYS A 16 -50.10 -13.84 17.88
CA LYS A 16 -50.60 -13.32 16.60
C LYS A 16 -50.32 -11.82 16.47
N GLY A 17 -49.07 -11.52 16.10
CA GLY A 17 -48.68 -10.25 15.49
C GLY A 17 -48.25 -10.49 14.06
N THR A 18 -49.21 -10.58 13.14
CA THR A 18 -48.92 -10.58 11.69
C THR A 18 -48.19 -9.30 11.32
N PHE A 19 -47.16 -9.42 10.48
CA PHE A 19 -46.35 -8.30 9.99
C PHE A 19 -47.24 -7.14 9.53
N ALA A 20 -47.12 -6.00 10.19
CA ALA A 20 -47.56 -4.75 9.61
C ALA A 20 -46.61 -4.43 8.45
N ASN A 21 -47.17 -4.23 7.25
CA ASN A 21 -46.44 -3.64 6.13
C ASN A 21 -46.16 -2.16 6.47
N GLY A 22 -45.14 -1.91 7.29
CA GLY A 22 -44.46 -0.63 7.29
C GLY A 22 -43.79 -0.40 5.92
N PRO A 23 -43.39 0.84 5.60
CA PRO A 23 -42.56 1.09 4.43
C PRO A 23 -41.33 0.18 4.49
N LEU A 24 -40.88 -0.35 3.34
CA LEU A 24 -39.62 -1.09 3.28
C LEU A 24 -38.56 -0.26 4.00
N GLN A 25 -37.88 -0.84 4.99
CA GLN A 25 -36.70 -0.17 5.56
C GLN A 25 -35.76 0.14 4.39
N ALA A 26 -35.49 1.43 4.19
CA ALA A 26 -34.69 1.89 3.07
C ALA A 26 -33.34 1.17 3.14
N ARG A 27 -32.98 0.48 2.05
CA ARG A 27 -31.73 -0.29 2.00
C ARG A 27 -30.57 0.66 2.30
N PRO A 28 -29.70 0.35 3.28
CA PRO A 28 -28.66 1.25 3.74
C PRO A 28 -27.81 1.74 2.57
N LEU A 29 -27.52 3.03 2.55
CA LEU A 29 -26.71 3.65 1.53
C LEU A 29 -25.23 3.32 1.78
N VAL A 30 -24.58 2.80 0.74
CA VAL A 30 -23.13 2.59 0.67
C VAL A 30 -22.59 3.48 -0.44
N ALA A 31 -21.62 4.33 -0.13
CA ALA A 31 -21.03 5.27 -1.09
C ALA A 31 -19.56 4.94 -1.40
N LEU A 32 -19.22 4.82 -2.67
CA LEU A 32 -17.83 4.92 -3.16
C LEU A 32 -17.46 6.40 -3.29
N LEU A 33 -16.59 6.90 -2.40
CA LEU A 33 -16.35 8.34 -2.27
C LEU A 33 -15.55 8.90 -3.45
N ASP A 34 -14.37 8.34 -3.70
CA ASP A 34 -13.35 8.85 -4.63
C ASP A 34 -13.18 7.98 -5.87
N GLY A 35 -14.29 7.39 -6.33
CA GLY A 35 -14.33 6.62 -7.57
C GLY A 35 -15.70 6.70 -8.24
N ARG A 36 -15.76 6.21 -9.48
CA ARG A 36 -16.96 6.26 -10.35
C ARG A 36 -17.52 4.88 -10.71
N ASP A 37 -16.66 3.86 -10.78
CA ASP A 37 -17.06 2.50 -11.13
C ASP A 37 -17.42 1.68 -9.87
N CYS A 38 -18.66 1.20 -9.79
CA CYS A 38 -19.15 0.28 -8.75
C CYS A 38 -19.48 -1.13 -9.29
N SER A 39 -19.01 -1.49 -10.50
CA SER A 39 -19.41 -2.72 -11.21
C SER A 39 -19.08 -4.02 -10.48
N ILE A 40 -18.03 -4.04 -9.64
CA ILE A 40 -17.65 -5.20 -8.82
C ILE A 40 -18.43 -5.23 -7.50
N GLU A 41 -18.62 -4.08 -6.87
CA GLU A 41 -19.24 -3.95 -5.55
C GLU A 41 -20.77 -4.11 -5.62
N MET A 42 -21.40 -3.63 -6.69
CA MET A 42 -22.86 -3.72 -6.90
C MET A 42 -23.37 -5.17 -6.85
N PRO A 43 -22.85 -6.15 -7.62
CA PRO A 43 -23.27 -7.55 -7.54
C PRO A 43 -23.17 -8.17 -6.13
N ILE A 44 -22.19 -7.74 -5.33
CA ILE A 44 -21.90 -8.27 -3.98
C ILE A 44 -22.82 -7.63 -2.92
N LEU A 45 -23.31 -6.41 -3.15
CA LEU A 45 -24.07 -5.62 -2.18
C LEU A 45 -25.56 -5.42 -2.53
N LYS A 46 -25.99 -5.69 -3.78
CA LYS A 46 -27.34 -5.42 -4.31
C LYS A 46 -28.52 -6.02 -3.53
N ASP A 47 -28.29 -7.04 -2.70
CA ASP A 47 -29.31 -7.68 -1.86
C ASP A 47 -29.41 -7.06 -0.47
N VAL A 48 -28.36 -6.39 0.01
CA VAL A 48 -28.25 -5.83 1.37
C VAL A 48 -28.17 -4.31 1.44
N ALA A 49 -27.81 -3.62 0.35
CA ALA A 49 -27.53 -2.18 0.33
C ALA A 49 -28.01 -1.49 -0.96
N THR A 50 -28.08 -0.16 -0.90
CA THR A 50 -28.10 0.71 -2.09
C THR A 50 -26.67 1.20 -2.32
N VAL A 51 -26.06 0.87 -3.46
CA VAL A 51 -24.69 1.32 -3.79
C VAL A 51 -24.75 2.55 -4.68
N ALA A 52 -24.02 3.60 -4.30
CA ALA A 52 -23.83 4.82 -5.06
C ALA A 52 -22.34 5.19 -5.12
N PHE A 53 -21.99 6.14 -5.98
CA PHE A 53 -20.65 6.73 -6.06
C PHE A 53 -20.72 8.26 -5.98
N CYS A 54 -19.63 8.89 -5.57
CA CYS A 54 -19.52 10.36 -5.50
C CYS A 54 -18.51 10.94 -6.49
N ASP A 55 -17.48 10.20 -6.89
CA ASP A 55 -16.39 10.67 -7.78
C ASP A 55 -15.67 11.93 -7.24
N ALA A 56 -15.64 12.06 -5.91
CA ALA A 56 -15.20 13.25 -5.18
C ALA A 56 -13.70 13.21 -4.88
N GLN A 57 -12.99 14.32 -5.12
CA GLN A 57 -11.59 14.51 -4.71
C GLN A 57 -11.46 15.12 -3.31
N SER A 58 -12.53 15.74 -2.80
CA SER A 58 -12.59 16.36 -1.49
C SER A 58 -13.93 16.14 -0.80
N THR A 59 -13.97 16.21 0.53
CA THR A 59 -15.23 16.06 1.30
C THR A 59 -16.27 17.11 0.93
N SER A 60 -15.86 18.28 0.43
CA SER A 60 -16.72 19.35 -0.08
C SER A 60 -17.50 18.98 -1.35
N GLU A 61 -17.04 17.98 -2.12
CA GLU A 61 -17.75 17.48 -3.31
C GLU A 61 -18.76 16.37 -2.99
N ILE A 62 -18.74 15.83 -1.77
CA ILE A 62 -19.66 14.78 -1.34
C ILE A 62 -21.06 15.37 -1.16
N HIS A 63 -22.01 14.87 -1.94
CA HIS A 63 -23.41 15.31 -1.91
C HIS A 63 -24.04 15.15 -0.51
N GLU A 64 -24.82 16.15 -0.07
CA GLU A 64 -25.37 16.23 1.29
C GLU A 64 -26.12 14.94 1.71
N LYS A 65 -26.88 14.34 0.79
CA LYS A 65 -27.55 13.04 1.00
C LYS A 65 -26.59 11.94 1.46
N VAL A 66 -25.38 11.87 0.94
CA VAL A 66 -24.36 10.88 1.33
C VAL A 66 -23.85 11.18 2.73
N LEU A 67 -23.57 12.45 3.06
CA LEU A 67 -23.16 12.85 4.41
C LEU A 67 -24.26 12.54 5.45
N ASN A 68 -25.53 12.74 5.10
CA ASN A 68 -26.66 12.52 5.99
C ASN A 68 -27.07 11.04 6.13
N GLU A 69 -27.06 10.25 5.05
CA GLU A 69 -27.68 8.91 4.99
C GLU A 69 -26.70 7.73 4.82
N ALA A 70 -25.44 7.94 4.42
CA ALA A 70 -24.53 6.82 4.16
C ALA A 70 -24.17 6.08 5.45
N VAL A 71 -24.42 4.77 5.45
CA VAL A 71 -24.11 3.85 6.57
C VAL A 71 -22.74 3.21 6.39
N GLY A 72 -22.31 3.01 5.14
CA GLY A 72 -20.98 2.53 4.79
C GLY A 72 -20.32 3.40 3.71
N ALA A 73 -19.01 3.55 3.79
CA ALA A 73 -18.20 4.21 2.77
C ALA A 73 -17.10 3.28 2.27
N LEU A 74 -16.83 3.36 0.97
CA LEU A 74 -15.72 2.75 0.27
C LEU A 74 -14.83 3.86 -0.28
N MET A 75 -13.51 3.77 -0.10
CA MET A 75 -12.59 4.79 -0.60
C MET A 75 -11.18 4.28 -0.92
N TRP A 76 -10.59 4.85 -1.97
CA TRP A 76 -9.22 4.67 -2.41
C TRP A 76 -8.27 5.59 -1.60
N HIS A 77 -7.16 5.99 -2.21
CA HIS A 77 -6.10 6.78 -1.59
C HIS A 77 -6.18 8.28 -1.93
N THR A 78 -7.13 8.71 -2.76
CA THR A 78 -7.14 10.07 -3.35
C THR A 78 -7.93 11.07 -2.52
N ILE A 79 -8.95 10.64 -1.77
CA ILE A 79 -9.61 11.49 -0.77
C ILE A 79 -9.00 11.30 0.62
N ILE A 80 -8.88 12.39 1.39
CA ILE A 80 -8.43 12.40 2.78
C ILE A 80 -9.64 12.69 3.68
N LEU A 81 -9.80 11.93 4.78
CA LEU A 81 -10.83 12.16 5.78
C LEU A 81 -10.18 12.54 7.13
N THR A 82 -10.14 13.84 7.40
CA THR A 82 -9.74 14.37 8.71
C THR A 82 -10.86 14.18 9.75
N LYS A 83 -10.58 14.47 11.03
CA LYS A 83 -11.62 14.54 12.07
C LYS A 83 -12.79 15.46 11.69
N GLU A 84 -12.51 16.65 11.16
CA GLU A 84 -13.54 17.61 10.74
C GLU A 84 -14.38 17.09 9.57
N ASP A 85 -13.81 16.24 8.72
CA ASP A 85 -14.54 15.58 7.63
C ASP A 85 -15.43 14.45 8.14
N LEU A 86 -14.93 13.63 9.06
CA LEU A 86 -15.67 12.53 9.67
C LEU A 86 -16.90 13.04 10.45
N GLU A 87 -16.77 14.16 11.15
CA GLU A 87 -17.88 14.81 11.88
C GLU A 87 -19.03 15.30 10.96
N LYS A 88 -18.81 15.43 9.65
CA LYS A 88 -19.87 15.77 8.67
C LYS A 88 -20.81 14.60 8.42
N PHE A 89 -20.35 13.36 8.54
CA PHE A 89 -21.16 12.17 8.33
C PHE A 89 -22.08 11.89 9.54
N LYS A 90 -23.39 11.72 9.30
CA LYS A 90 -24.40 11.61 10.37
C LYS A 90 -24.90 10.18 10.63
N ALA A 91 -24.76 9.29 9.65
CA ALA A 91 -25.21 7.89 9.73
C ALA A 91 -24.09 6.85 9.53
N LEU A 92 -22.86 7.30 9.28
CA LEU A 92 -21.75 6.44 8.89
C LEU A 92 -21.31 5.54 10.05
N ARG A 93 -21.17 4.24 9.79
CA ARG A 93 -20.77 3.22 10.77
C ARG A 93 -19.51 2.46 10.37
N ILE A 94 -19.18 2.45 9.08
CA ILE A 94 -17.97 1.81 8.56
C ILE A 94 -17.40 2.57 7.37
N ILE A 95 -16.07 2.70 7.36
CA ILE A 95 -15.27 3.04 6.19
C ILE A 95 -14.41 1.83 5.86
N VAL A 96 -14.43 1.38 4.60
CA VAL A 96 -13.52 0.35 4.09
C VAL A 96 -12.58 1.00 3.08
N ARG A 97 -11.31 1.05 3.43
CA ARG A 97 -10.23 1.42 2.50
C ARG A 97 -10.07 0.32 1.48
N ILE A 98 -10.32 0.67 0.22
CA ILE A 98 -9.89 -0.07 -0.96
C ILE A 98 -8.37 0.13 -1.09
N GLY A 99 -7.64 -0.57 -0.21
CA GLY A 99 -6.19 -0.55 -0.13
C GLY A 99 -5.69 -1.02 1.23
N SER A 100 -4.37 -1.14 1.37
CA SER A 100 -3.72 -1.65 2.59
C SER A 100 -3.40 -0.56 3.61
N GLY A 101 -2.86 0.59 3.18
CA GLY A 101 -2.60 1.74 4.06
C GLY A 101 -3.85 2.58 4.32
N THR A 102 -3.98 3.08 5.55
CA THR A 102 -5.10 3.88 6.05
C THR A 102 -4.69 5.28 6.48
N ASP A 103 -3.52 5.71 6.02
CA ASP A 103 -2.85 6.97 6.32
C ASP A 103 -3.63 8.23 5.87
N ASN A 104 -4.57 8.08 4.92
CA ASN A 104 -5.51 9.12 4.49
C ASN A 104 -6.82 9.18 5.32
N ILE A 105 -6.90 8.52 6.47
CA ILE A 105 -8.04 8.60 7.40
C ILE A 105 -7.52 8.82 8.83
N ASP A 106 -8.13 9.75 9.56
CA ASP A 106 -7.97 9.82 11.02
C ASP A 106 -8.71 8.64 11.68
N VAL A 107 -8.04 7.48 11.73
CA VAL A 107 -8.61 6.21 12.24
C VAL A 107 -8.99 6.29 13.72
N LYS A 108 -8.34 7.18 14.47
CA LYS A 108 -8.61 7.44 15.89
C LYS A 108 -9.89 8.24 16.04
N ALA A 109 -10.00 9.39 15.37
CA ALA A 109 -11.22 10.20 15.38
C ALA A 109 -12.43 9.41 14.85
N ALA A 110 -12.24 8.58 13.82
CA ALA A 110 -13.26 7.67 13.33
C ALA A 110 -13.78 6.74 14.44
N GLY A 111 -12.88 6.12 15.22
CA GLY A 111 -13.27 5.24 16.33
C GLY A 111 -13.93 5.98 17.50
N GLU A 112 -13.45 7.19 17.84
CA GLU A 112 -14.08 8.08 18.82
C GLU A 112 -15.52 8.47 18.41
N LEU A 113 -15.79 8.58 17.11
CA LEU A 113 -17.12 8.82 16.52
C LEU A 113 -17.96 7.54 16.33
N GLY A 114 -17.43 6.36 16.70
CA GLY A 114 -18.12 5.07 16.54
C GLY A 114 -18.07 4.48 15.12
N ILE A 115 -17.21 5.00 14.25
CA ILE A 115 -17.01 4.59 12.86
C ILE A 115 -15.88 3.57 12.79
N ALA A 116 -16.17 2.37 12.32
CA ALA A 116 -15.14 1.36 12.08
C ALA A 116 -14.35 1.69 10.83
N VAL A 117 -13.02 1.68 10.90
CA VAL A 117 -12.16 1.72 9.72
C VAL A 117 -11.63 0.32 9.47
N CYS A 118 -11.79 -0.19 8.25
CA CYS A 118 -11.17 -1.42 7.78
C CYS A 118 -10.27 -1.14 6.59
N ASN A 119 -9.27 -2.00 6.40
CA ASN A 119 -8.46 -2.04 5.18
C ASN A 119 -8.61 -3.38 4.47
N VAL A 120 -8.02 -3.47 3.28
CA VAL A 120 -7.80 -4.74 2.58
C VAL A 120 -6.31 -5.05 2.61
N PRO A 121 -5.81 -5.87 3.55
CA PRO A 121 -4.43 -6.31 3.55
C PRO A 121 -4.31 -7.66 2.83
N GLY A 122 -3.30 -7.81 1.99
CA GLY A 122 -2.94 -9.11 1.37
C GLY A 122 -3.17 -9.19 -0.15
N TYR A 123 -4.08 -8.39 -0.70
CA TYR A 123 -4.13 -8.14 -2.16
C TYR A 123 -2.80 -7.57 -2.65
N GLY A 124 -2.48 -7.79 -3.93
CA GLY A 124 -1.42 -7.06 -4.64
C GLY A 124 0.00 -7.20 -4.07
N VAL A 125 0.24 -8.10 -3.10
CA VAL A 125 1.53 -8.23 -2.41
C VAL A 125 2.64 -8.63 -3.39
N GLU A 126 2.30 -9.48 -4.35
CA GLU A 126 3.23 -9.94 -5.38
C GLU A 126 3.41 -8.88 -6.46
N GLU A 127 2.34 -8.23 -6.93
CA GLU A 127 2.38 -7.11 -7.87
C GLU A 127 3.30 -5.97 -7.38
N VAL A 128 3.17 -5.55 -6.10
CA VAL A 128 4.05 -4.49 -5.55
C VAL A 128 5.49 -4.99 -5.42
N ALA A 129 5.70 -6.26 -5.08
CA ALA A 129 7.05 -6.83 -4.98
C ALA A 129 7.72 -6.99 -6.35
N ASP A 130 6.98 -7.42 -7.37
CA ASP A 130 7.43 -7.53 -8.76
C ASP A 130 7.69 -6.15 -9.36
N THR A 131 6.84 -5.16 -9.08
CA THR A 131 7.07 -3.76 -9.47
C THR A 131 8.31 -3.19 -8.79
N THR A 132 8.48 -3.43 -7.47
CA THR A 132 9.68 -3.02 -6.74
C THR A 132 10.94 -3.63 -7.36
N MET A 133 10.93 -4.94 -7.65
CA MET A 133 12.05 -5.61 -8.30
C MET A 133 12.29 -5.07 -9.71
N CYS A 134 11.25 -4.76 -10.49
CA CYS A 134 11.36 -4.11 -11.79
C CYS A 134 12.04 -2.73 -11.67
N LEU A 135 11.65 -1.91 -10.69
CA LEU A 135 12.27 -0.61 -10.43
C LEU A 135 13.74 -0.75 -10.01
N ILE A 136 14.06 -1.63 -9.05
CA ILE A 136 15.45 -1.94 -8.64
C ILE A 136 16.29 -2.35 -9.87
N LEU A 137 15.80 -3.28 -10.69
CA LEU A 137 16.50 -3.74 -11.89
C LEU A 137 16.68 -2.61 -12.91
N ASN A 138 15.70 -1.72 -13.07
CA ASN A 138 15.83 -0.54 -13.92
C ASN A 138 16.91 0.43 -13.42
N LEU A 139 17.04 0.65 -12.10
CA LEU A 139 18.14 1.45 -11.54
C LEU A 139 19.51 0.81 -11.83
N TYR A 140 19.64 -0.50 -11.59
CA TYR A 140 20.88 -1.25 -11.77
C TYR A 140 21.30 -1.45 -13.24
N ARG A 141 20.35 -1.67 -14.14
CA ARG A 141 20.59 -2.06 -15.54
C ARG A 141 20.27 -0.96 -16.55
N ARG A 142 19.74 0.17 -16.08
CA ARG A 142 19.37 1.37 -16.85
C ARG A 142 18.44 1.11 -18.04
N THR A 143 17.68 0.03 -18.00
CA THR A 143 16.85 -0.46 -19.12
C THR A 143 15.83 0.58 -19.60
N TYR A 144 15.16 1.27 -18.68
CA TYR A 144 14.26 2.39 -18.98
C TYR A 144 14.96 3.52 -19.78
N TRP A 145 16.08 4.05 -19.27
CA TRP A 145 16.80 5.14 -19.95
C TRP A 145 17.42 4.70 -21.27
N LEU A 146 17.95 3.48 -21.36
CA LEU A 146 18.50 2.92 -22.61
C LEU A 146 17.41 2.76 -23.68
N ALA A 147 16.23 2.25 -23.31
CA ALA A 147 15.09 2.13 -24.23
C ALA A 147 14.60 3.51 -24.71
N ASN A 148 14.53 4.48 -23.80
CA ASN A 148 14.16 5.87 -24.15
C ASN A 148 15.15 6.49 -25.13
N MET A 149 16.47 6.35 -24.93
CA MET A 149 17.47 6.87 -25.87
C MET A 149 17.32 6.28 -27.28
N VAL A 150 17.01 4.98 -27.40
CA VAL A 150 16.74 4.33 -28.71
C VAL A 150 15.46 4.90 -29.33
N ARG A 151 14.39 5.07 -28.55
CA ARG A 151 13.11 5.67 -29.01
C ARG A 151 13.29 7.11 -29.47
N GLU A 152 14.17 7.87 -28.82
CA GLU A 152 14.56 9.25 -29.16
C GLU A 152 15.52 9.32 -30.38
N GLY A 153 15.85 8.18 -30.99
CA GLY A 153 16.66 8.11 -32.21
C GLY A 153 18.17 8.15 -32.00
N LYS A 154 18.67 8.02 -30.75
CA LYS A 154 20.12 7.92 -30.48
C LYS A 154 20.65 6.64 -31.14
N LYS A 155 21.64 6.79 -32.01
CA LYS A 155 22.26 5.68 -32.74
C LYS A 155 23.43 5.09 -31.95
N PHE A 156 23.51 3.77 -31.94
CA PHE A 156 24.56 2.99 -31.28
C PHE A 156 25.26 2.12 -32.33
N THR A 157 26.34 2.65 -32.93
CA THR A 157 27.09 2.01 -34.03
C THR A 157 28.34 1.26 -33.57
N GLY A 158 28.69 1.31 -32.28
CA GLY A 158 29.89 0.68 -31.74
C GLY A 158 29.91 0.60 -30.20
N PRO A 159 30.85 -0.18 -29.62
CA PRO A 159 30.87 -0.48 -28.19
C PRO A 159 31.15 0.75 -27.31
N GLU A 160 31.83 1.77 -27.80
CA GLU A 160 32.09 3.04 -27.10
C GLU A 160 30.80 3.78 -26.75
N GLN A 161 29.89 3.91 -27.73
CA GLN A 161 28.60 4.60 -27.56
C GLN A 161 27.66 3.82 -26.64
N VAL A 162 27.70 2.49 -26.72
CA VAL A 162 26.97 1.61 -25.79
C VAL A 162 27.51 1.78 -24.37
N ARG A 163 28.84 1.79 -24.18
CA ARG A 163 29.49 2.02 -22.87
C ARG A 163 29.15 3.39 -22.28
N GLU A 164 29.10 4.42 -23.11
CA GLU A 164 28.72 5.78 -22.70
C GLU A 164 27.26 5.86 -22.25
N ALA A 165 26.31 5.34 -23.03
CA ALA A 165 24.89 5.37 -22.66
C ALA A 165 24.54 4.43 -21.49
N ALA A 166 25.24 3.29 -21.38
CA ALA A 166 25.12 2.37 -20.24
C ALA A 166 25.97 2.80 -19.04
N HIS A 167 26.58 4.00 -19.05
CA HIS A 167 27.34 4.50 -17.90
C HIS A 167 26.46 4.55 -16.64
N GLY A 168 26.99 4.05 -15.52
CA GLY A 168 26.25 3.89 -14.27
C GLY A 168 25.55 2.54 -14.09
N CYS A 169 25.43 1.70 -15.14
CA CYS A 169 24.99 0.32 -15.00
C CYS A 169 25.90 -0.46 -14.05
N ALA A 170 25.30 -1.18 -13.11
CA ALA A 170 26.00 -1.93 -12.08
C ALA A 170 25.83 -3.46 -12.23
N ARG A 171 26.72 -4.20 -11.58
CA ARG A 171 26.56 -5.63 -11.32
C ARG A 171 25.76 -5.77 -10.02
N ILE A 172 24.76 -6.64 -10.01
CA ILE A 172 23.89 -6.85 -8.83
C ILE A 172 24.53 -7.83 -7.82
N ARG A 173 25.17 -8.90 -8.30
CA ARG A 173 25.71 -9.94 -7.43
C ARG A 173 26.80 -9.38 -6.51
N GLY A 174 26.54 -9.42 -5.20
CA GLY A 174 27.42 -8.94 -4.15
C GLY A 174 26.99 -7.61 -3.51
N ASP A 175 26.13 -6.83 -4.18
CA ASP A 175 25.56 -5.60 -3.62
C ASP A 175 24.58 -5.92 -2.48
N THR A 176 24.40 -4.95 -1.60
CA THR A 176 23.54 -5.05 -0.42
C THR A 176 22.22 -4.32 -0.65
N LEU A 177 21.10 -5.04 -0.55
CA LEU A 177 19.74 -4.50 -0.60
C LEU A 177 19.20 -4.35 0.83
N GLY A 178 19.02 -3.11 1.27
CA GLY A 178 18.41 -2.76 2.55
C GLY A 178 16.91 -2.54 2.45
N LEU A 179 16.13 -3.35 3.15
CA LEU A 179 14.68 -3.25 3.21
C LEU A 179 14.25 -2.55 4.52
N VAL A 180 13.56 -1.42 4.39
CA VAL A 180 12.98 -0.69 5.52
C VAL A 180 11.53 -1.14 5.70
N GLY A 181 11.28 -1.98 6.70
CA GLY A 181 10.06 -2.75 6.89
C GLY A 181 10.14 -4.13 6.23
N LEU A 182 9.92 -5.19 7.00
CA LEU A 182 9.91 -6.59 6.52
C LEU A 182 8.51 -7.21 6.69
N GLY A 183 7.48 -6.44 6.31
CA GLY A 183 6.11 -6.93 6.20
C GLY A 183 5.91 -7.88 5.00
N ARG A 184 4.67 -7.99 4.53
CA ARG A 184 4.27 -8.86 3.40
C ARG A 184 5.10 -8.58 2.14
N ILE A 185 5.12 -7.30 1.71
CA ILE A 185 5.82 -6.86 0.50
C ILE A 185 7.35 -6.97 0.67
N GLY A 186 7.90 -6.47 1.78
CA GLY A 186 9.33 -6.57 2.07
C GLY A 186 9.84 -8.02 2.08
N SER A 187 9.07 -8.96 2.64
CA SER A 187 9.40 -10.39 2.58
C SER A 187 9.36 -10.94 1.15
N ALA A 188 8.36 -10.58 0.35
CA ALA A 188 8.25 -11.01 -1.04
C ALA A 188 9.40 -10.47 -1.92
N VAL A 189 9.79 -9.20 -1.73
CA VAL A 189 10.95 -8.57 -2.37
C VAL A 189 12.24 -9.26 -1.93
N ALA A 190 12.43 -9.53 -0.64
CA ALA A 190 13.62 -10.22 -0.11
C ALA A 190 13.86 -11.58 -0.78
N LEU A 191 12.80 -12.39 -0.91
CA LEU A 191 12.87 -13.72 -1.54
C LEU A 191 13.24 -13.62 -3.04
N ARG A 192 12.65 -12.67 -3.76
CA ARG A 192 12.95 -12.41 -5.18
C ARG A 192 14.38 -11.89 -5.37
N ALA A 193 14.82 -10.93 -4.56
CA ALA A 193 16.14 -10.30 -4.63
C ALA A 193 17.30 -11.30 -4.43
N LYS A 194 17.14 -12.30 -3.56
CA LYS A 194 18.15 -13.36 -3.33
C LYS A 194 18.52 -14.11 -4.61
N ALA A 195 17.58 -14.33 -5.54
CA ALA A 195 17.85 -15.00 -6.81
C ALA A 195 18.80 -14.21 -7.74
N PHE A 196 18.80 -12.87 -7.64
CA PHE A 196 19.72 -12.00 -8.37
C PHE A 196 21.12 -11.91 -7.74
N GLY A 197 21.30 -12.46 -6.54
CA GLY A 197 22.57 -12.46 -5.80
C GLY A 197 22.79 -11.23 -4.94
N PHE A 198 21.73 -10.53 -4.54
CA PHE A 198 21.79 -9.50 -3.50
C PHE A 198 22.08 -10.10 -2.11
N ASN A 199 22.88 -9.40 -1.32
CA ASN A 199 22.93 -9.57 0.13
C ASN A 199 21.75 -8.79 0.72
N VAL A 200 20.70 -9.47 1.19
CA VAL A 200 19.49 -8.79 1.68
C VAL A 200 19.58 -8.57 3.19
N ILE A 201 19.50 -7.31 3.60
CA ILE A 201 19.41 -6.88 5.00
C ILE A 201 18.10 -6.14 5.25
N PHE A 202 17.62 -6.10 6.49
CA PHE A 202 16.40 -5.36 6.82
C PHE A 202 16.44 -4.68 8.19
N TYR A 203 15.72 -3.58 8.28
CA TYR A 203 15.39 -2.88 9.52
C TYR A 203 13.87 -2.84 9.66
N ASP A 204 13.37 -3.41 10.75
CA ASP A 204 11.99 -3.32 11.15
C ASP A 204 11.96 -3.34 12.69
N PRO A 205 11.59 -2.24 13.37
CA PRO A 205 11.63 -2.17 14.83
C PRO A 205 10.43 -2.86 15.50
N TYR A 206 9.40 -3.26 14.75
CA TYR A 206 8.14 -3.77 15.30
C TYR A 206 8.00 -5.30 15.19
N LEU A 207 8.84 -5.96 14.38
CA LEU A 207 8.83 -7.41 14.26
C LEU A 207 9.49 -8.13 15.45
N PRO A 208 8.93 -9.26 15.93
CA PRO A 208 9.61 -10.14 16.89
C PRO A 208 10.83 -10.82 16.24
N ASP A 209 11.77 -11.26 17.07
CA ASP A 209 12.97 -11.96 16.61
C ASP A 209 12.69 -13.33 15.97
N GLY A 210 13.52 -13.72 15.01
CA GLY A 210 13.50 -15.05 14.38
C GLY A 210 13.04 -15.09 12.93
N ILE A 211 12.34 -14.05 12.45
CA ILE A 211 11.92 -13.96 11.03
C ILE A 211 13.12 -13.90 10.06
N ASP A 212 14.20 -13.28 10.51
CA ASP A 212 15.52 -13.23 9.89
C ASP A 212 16.07 -14.64 9.63
N LYS A 213 15.99 -15.53 10.64
CA LYS A 213 16.43 -16.91 10.57
C LYS A 213 15.54 -17.74 9.65
N SER A 214 14.23 -17.51 9.68
CA SER A 214 13.25 -18.22 8.86
C SER A 214 13.40 -17.93 7.36
N LEU A 215 13.72 -16.69 6.99
CA LEU A 215 13.89 -16.27 5.59
C LEU A 215 15.36 -16.31 5.12
N GLY A 216 16.31 -16.51 6.04
CA GLY A 216 17.75 -16.45 5.79
C GLY A 216 18.18 -15.06 5.31
N LEU A 217 17.89 -14.04 6.12
CA LEU A 217 18.19 -12.62 5.92
C LEU A 217 18.99 -12.08 7.10
N THR A 218 19.65 -10.94 6.95
CA THR A 218 20.34 -10.27 8.06
C THR A 218 19.47 -9.16 8.64
N ARG A 219 19.12 -9.23 9.92
CA ARG A 219 18.46 -8.14 10.65
C ARG A 219 19.49 -7.12 11.12
N VAL A 220 19.20 -5.84 10.97
CA VAL A 220 19.87 -4.74 11.68
C VAL A 220 18.87 -4.00 12.55
N TYR A 221 19.35 -3.42 13.66
CA TYR A 221 18.49 -2.91 14.74
C TYR A 221 18.35 -1.38 14.76
N THR A 222 19.06 -0.67 13.87
CA THR A 222 18.88 0.77 13.65
C THR A 222 18.72 1.06 12.16
N LEU A 223 18.03 2.16 11.84
CA LEU A 223 17.96 2.66 10.46
C LEU A 223 19.36 3.02 9.94
N GLN A 224 20.20 3.66 10.78
CA GLN A 224 21.56 4.06 10.43
C GLN A 224 22.40 2.87 9.94
N ASP A 225 22.36 1.74 10.64
CA ASP A 225 23.08 0.52 10.26
C ASP A 225 22.64 0.01 8.87
N LEU A 226 21.34 0.12 8.56
CA LEU A 226 20.82 -0.26 7.24
C LEU A 226 21.33 0.69 6.16
N LEU A 227 21.16 2.00 6.35
CA LEU A 227 21.55 3.00 5.35
C LEU A 227 23.06 2.96 5.05
N PHE A 228 23.89 2.75 6.08
CA PHE A 228 25.34 2.64 5.94
C PHE A 228 25.80 1.37 5.20
N GLN A 229 25.08 0.24 5.39
CA GLN A 229 25.45 -1.04 4.78
C GLN A 229 24.86 -1.25 3.37
N SER A 230 23.84 -0.49 2.98
CA SER A 230 23.08 -0.74 1.75
C SER A 230 23.62 0.01 0.53
N ASP A 231 23.75 -0.71 -0.58
CA ASP A 231 24.02 -0.15 -1.91
C ASP A 231 22.71 0.26 -2.61
N CYS A 232 21.61 -0.40 -2.27
CA CYS A 232 20.25 -0.01 -2.62
C CYS A 232 19.34 -0.08 -1.39
N VAL A 233 18.54 0.95 -1.15
CA VAL A 233 17.53 0.99 -0.08
C VAL A 233 16.13 0.96 -0.71
N SER A 234 15.25 0.12 -0.18
CA SER A 234 13.84 0.03 -0.61
C SER A 234 12.90 0.16 0.59
N LEU A 235 11.87 1.00 0.45
CA LEU A 235 10.90 1.30 1.52
C LEU A 235 9.65 0.43 1.39
N HIS A 236 9.33 -0.32 2.45
CA HIS A 236 8.17 -1.22 2.56
C HIS A 236 7.44 -1.13 3.91
N CYS A 237 7.71 -0.08 4.69
CA CYS A 237 7.00 0.22 5.93
C CYS A 237 5.76 1.11 5.66
N THR A 238 4.76 1.04 6.54
CA THR A 238 3.59 1.93 6.48
C THR A 238 3.93 3.31 7.03
N LEU A 239 3.39 4.37 6.42
CA LEU A 239 3.44 5.72 6.98
C LEU A 239 2.66 5.78 8.30
N ASN A 240 3.22 6.46 9.29
CA ASN A 240 2.68 6.69 10.63
C ASN A 240 3.32 7.93 11.28
N GLU A 241 2.82 8.32 12.45
CA GLU A 241 3.26 9.51 13.21
C GLU A 241 4.77 9.58 13.52
N HIS A 242 5.49 8.46 13.45
CA HIS A 242 6.91 8.37 13.85
C HIS A 242 7.88 8.21 12.67
N ASN A 243 7.40 8.11 11.43
CA ASN A 243 8.25 7.91 10.24
C ASN A 243 7.89 8.82 9.05
N HIS A 244 7.17 9.92 9.27
CA HIS A 244 7.10 11.02 8.32
C HIS A 244 8.51 11.54 8.00
N HIS A 245 8.83 11.72 6.72
CA HIS A 245 10.17 12.03 6.21
C HIS A 245 11.28 11.17 6.84
N LEU A 246 11.06 9.85 6.93
CA LEU A 246 12.07 8.88 7.37
C LEU A 246 13.38 8.99 6.57
N ILE A 247 13.26 9.25 5.27
CA ILE A 247 14.36 9.60 4.36
C ILE A 247 14.34 11.12 4.15
N ASN A 248 15.27 11.80 4.81
CA ASN A 248 15.42 13.25 4.91
C ASN A 248 16.90 13.66 4.78
N GLU A 249 17.20 14.96 4.95
CA GLU A 249 18.55 15.49 4.75
C GLU A 249 19.61 14.83 5.67
N PHE A 250 19.22 14.45 6.88
CA PHE A 250 20.11 13.79 7.83
C PHE A 250 20.33 12.31 7.50
N THR A 251 19.26 11.57 7.17
CA THR A 251 19.37 10.14 6.86
C THR A 251 19.97 9.87 5.48
N ILE A 252 19.73 10.72 4.48
CA ILE A 252 20.45 10.66 3.18
C ILE A 252 21.96 10.82 3.36
N LYS A 253 22.42 11.63 4.33
CA LYS A 253 23.85 11.76 4.66
C LYS A 253 24.44 10.47 5.27
N GLN A 254 23.62 9.54 5.76
CA GLN A 254 24.05 8.23 6.28
C GLN A 254 24.09 7.11 5.21
N MET A 255 23.34 7.25 4.12
CA MET A 255 23.33 6.28 3.01
C MET A 255 24.73 6.15 2.36
N ARG A 256 25.06 5.04 1.71
CA ARG A 256 26.31 4.96 0.93
C ARG A 256 26.38 6.05 -0.17
N PRO A 257 27.54 6.68 -0.43
CA PRO A 257 27.70 7.59 -1.56
C PRO A 257 27.40 6.88 -2.89
N GLY A 258 26.47 7.42 -3.67
CA GLY A 258 26.05 6.79 -4.93
C GLY A 258 25.22 5.51 -4.75
N ALA A 259 24.53 5.38 -3.62
CA ALA A 259 23.48 4.38 -3.41
C ALA A 259 22.24 4.63 -4.29
N PHE A 260 21.37 3.61 -4.37
CA PHE A 260 20.05 3.67 -4.98
C PHE A 260 18.94 3.78 -3.93
N LEU A 261 17.82 4.43 -4.28
CA LEU A 261 16.62 4.50 -3.44
C LEU A 261 15.38 4.06 -4.23
N VAL A 262 14.52 3.23 -3.61
CA VAL A 262 13.23 2.82 -4.17
C VAL A 262 12.12 3.03 -3.16
N ASN A 263 11.01 3.68 -3.58
CA ASN A 263 9.81 3.84 -2.75
C ASN A 263 8.58 3.34 -3.50
N THR A 264 8.00 2.25 -2.98
CA THR A 264 6.71 1.67 -3.41
C THR A 264 5.73 1.56 -2.23
N ALA A 265 5.97 2.34 -1.17
CA ALA A 265 5.21 2.30 0.07
C ALA A 265 4.29 3.52 0.22
N ARG A 266 4.83 4.67 0.64
CA ARG A 266 4.09 5.94 0.78
C ARG A 266 4.99 7.13 0.50
N GLY A 267 4.44 8.17 -0.13
CA GLY A 267 5.15 9.40 -0.50
C GLY A 267 5.86 10.05 0.68
N GLY A 268 5.09 10.46 1.70
CA GLY A 268 5.58 11.15 2.91
C GLY A 268 6.57 10.37 3.80
N LEU A 269 7.06 9.19 3.38
CA LEU A 269 8.26 8.57 3.97
C LEU A 269 9.56 9.22 3.47
N VAL A 270 9.51 9.97 2.38
CA VAL A 270 10.64 10.64 1.72
C VAL A 270 10.35 12.14 1.64
N ASP A 271 11.34 12.96 1.95
CA ASP A 271 11.37 14.38 1.63
C ASP A 271 11.79 14.56 0.16
N ASP A 272 10.83 14.95 -0.69
CA ASP A 272 11.02 15.08 -2.13
C ASP A 272 12.02 16.20 -2.50
N GLU A 273 12.08 17.29 -1.72
CA GLU A 273 13.02 18.41 -1.97
C GLU A 273 14.47 17.99 -1.68
N THR A 274 14.69 17.35 -0.53
CA THR A 274 16.00 16.81 -0.18
C THR A 274 16.43 15.74 -1.18
N LEU A 275 15.54 14.82 -1.58
CA LEU A 275 15.88 13.79 -2.56
C LEU A 275 16.28 14.44 -3.91
N ALA A 276 15.56 15.47 -4.37
CA ALA A 276 15.91 16.21 -5.59
C ALA A 276 17.31 16.82 -5.50
N LEU A 277 17.67 17.40 -4.36
CA LEU A 277 19.02 17.94 -4.11
C LEU A 277 20.08 16.83 -4.09
N ALA A 278 19.81 15.71 -3.42
CA ALA A 278 20.73 14.58 -3.30
C ALA A 278 21.03 13.91 -4.65
N LEU A 279 20.03 13.83 -5.54
CA LEU A 279 20.20 13.38 -6.92
C LEU A 279 21.03 14.37 -7.75
N LYS A 280 20.74 15.68 -7.66
CA LYS A 280 21.52 16.74 -8.34
C LYS A 280 23.00 16.77 -7.91
N GLN A 281 23.27 16.47 -6.64
CA GLN A 281 24.63 16.36 -6.09
C GLN A 281 25.32 15.01 -6.36
N GLY A 282 24.61 14.02 -6.91
CA GLY A 282 25.12 12.64 -7.08
C GLY A 282 25.33 11.88 -5.76
N ARG A 283 24.81 12.39 -4.64
CA ARG A 283 24.86 11.75 -3.32
C ARG A 283 24.06 10.45 -3.30
N ILE A 284 22.92 10.47 -3.99
CA ILE A 284 22.14 9.32 -4.45
C ILE A 284 22.38 9.20 -5.96
N ARG A 285 22.66 7.99 -6.46
CA ARG A 285 23.00 7.77 -7.88
C ARG A 285 21.77 7.83 -8.78
N ALA A 286 20.68 7.21 -8.32
CA ALA A 286 19.39 7.18 -8.99
C ALA A 286 18.30 6.79 -7.99
N ALA A 287 17.06 7.20 -8.24
CA ALA A 287 15.90 6.84 -7.44
C ALA A 287 14.74 6.36 -8.31
N ALA A 288 13.88 5.51 -7.77
CA ALA A 288 12.63 5.09 -8.40
C ALA A 288 11.47 5.18 -7.40
N LEU A 289 10.45 5.99 -7.74
CA LEU A 289 9.32 6.28 -6.87
C LEU A 289 8.02 5.89 -7.59
N ASP A 290 7.24 4.99 -7.00
CA ASP A 290 5.85 4.80 -7.42
C ASP A 290 4.91 5.75 -6.68
N VAL A 291 5.36 6.33 -5.57
CA VAL A 291 4.57 7.18 -4.68
C VAL A 291 5.34 8.45 -4.32
N HIS A 292 4.62 9.55 -4.16
CA HIS A 292 5.17 10.92 -4.05
C HIS A 292 4.47 11.67 -2.91
N GLU A 293 5.12 12.68 -2.32
CA GLU A 293 4.54 13.40 -1.18
C GLU A 293 3.22 14.12 -1.53
N ASN A 294 3.12 14.58 -2.79
CA ASN A 294 1.90 15.16 -3.35
C ASN A 294 1.47 14.34 -4.58
N GLU A 295 0.26 13.78 -4.54
CA GLU A 295 -0.35 12.99 -5.62
C GLU A 295 -1.67 13.64 -6.08
N PRO A 296 -1.94 13.77 -7.39
CA PRO A 296 -1.11 13.35 -8.52
C PRO A 296 0.18 14.18 -8.64
N TYR A 297 1.27 13.50 -8.98
CA TYR A 297 2.62 14.06 -8.93
C TYR A 297 2.80 15.33 -9.78
N ASN A 298 3.19 16.42 -9.11
CA ASN A 298 3.42 17.74 -9.70
C ASN A 298 4.67 18.46 -9.14
N GLY A 299 5.49 17.75 -8.34
CA GLY A 299 6.39 18.35 -7.34
C GLY A 299 7.85 18.63 -7.74
N ALA A 300 8.66 18.92 -6.72
CA ALA A 300 10.04 19.43 -6.81
C ALA A 300 11.06 18.52 -7.54
N LEU A 301 10.73 17.23 -7.67
CA LEU A 301 11.55 16.22 -8.32
C LEU A 301 11.54 16.30 -9.87
N LYS A 302 10.74 17.18 -10.47
CA LYS A 302 10.52 17.25 -11.94
C LYS A 302 11.81 17.36 -12.75
N ASP A 303 12.77 18.14 -12.28
CA ASP A 303 14.07 18.36 -12.93
C ASP A 303 15.22 17.57 -12.25
N ALA A 304 14.89 16.54 -11.45
CA ALA A 304 15.89 15.71 -10.79
C ALA A 304 16.49 14.68 -11.77
N PRO A 305 17.84 14.57 -11.87
CA PRO A 305 18.48 13.62 -12.74
C PRO A 305 18.36 12.19 -12.19
N ASN A 306 18.44 11.19 -13.08
CA ASN A 306 18.42 9.76 -12.73
C ASN A 306 17.21 9.33 -11.86
N LEU A 307 16.05 9.95 -12.06
CA LEU A 307 14.80 9.58 -11.44
C LEU A 307 13.94 8.70 -12.38
N ILE A 308 13.18 7.77 -11.80
CA ILE A 308 12.05 7.08 -12.42
C ILE A 308 10.82 7.35 -11.55
N CYS A 309 9.71 7.78 -12.15
CA CYS A 309 8.43 7.95 -11.47
C CYS A 309 7.39 7.05 -12.12
N THR A 310 6.57 6.37 -11.32
CA THR A 310 5.33 5.70 -11.74
C THR A 310 4.13 6.26 -10.94
N PRO A 311 2.90 6.19 -11.46
CA PRO A 311 1.76 6.94 -10.90
C PRO A 311 0.95 6.10 -9.90
N HIS A 312 1.55 5.72 -8.76
CA HIS A 312 0.95 4.88 -7.72
C HIS A 312 0.34 3.58 -8.29
N ALA A 313 1.06 2.95 -9.21
CA ALA A 313 0.57 1.84 -10.02
C ALA A 313 1.10 0.47 -9.57
N ALA A 314 2.02 0.39 -8.61
CA ALA A 314 2.68 -0.85 -8.23
C ALA A 314 1.73 -1.94 -7.70
N PHE A 315 0.54 -1.57 -7.24
CA PHE A 315 -0.46 -2.52 -6.77
C PHE A 315 -1.29 -3.16 -7.89
N PHE A 316 -1.28 -2.59 -9.10
CA PHE A 316 -2.28 -2.83 -10.12
C PHE A 316 -1.96 -4.02 -11.04
N SER A 317 -2.84 -5.02 -11.00
CA SER A 317 -3.14 -5.94 -12.09
C SER A 317 -4.67 -6.03 -12.20
N ASP A 318 -5.22 -6.45 -13.34
CA ASP A 318 -6.68 -6.64 -13.47
C ASP A 318 -7.22 -7.63 -12.41
N ALA A 319 -6.41 -8.62 -12.05
CA ALA A 319 -6.71 -9.59 -11.00
C ALA A 319 -6.66 -8.97 -9.60
N SER A 320 -5.58 -8.27 -9.24
CA SER A 320 -5.42 -7.67 -7.91
C SER A 320 -6.44 -6.56 -7.66
N ALA A 321 -6.78 -5.76 -8.68
CA ALA A 321 -7.79 -4.73 -8.61
C ALA A 321 -9.20 -5.31 -8.42
N THR A 322 -9.48 -6.46 -9.04
CA THR A 322 -10.75 -7.19 -8.83
C THR A 322 -10.81 -7.77 -7.42
N GLU A 323 -9.81 -8.56 -7.00
CA GLU A 323 -9.73 -9.16 -5.66
C GLU A 323 -9.89 -8.10 -4.56
N LEU A 324 -9.15 -7.00 -4.68
CA LEU A 324 -9.19 -5.86 -3.78
C LEU A 324 -10.61 -5.31 -3.57
N ARG A 325 -11.34 -5.09 -4.67
CA ARG A 325 -12.71 -4.55 -4.66
C ARG A 325 -13.72 -5.57 -4.12
N GLU A 326 -13.59 -6.84 -4.50
CA GLU A 326 -14.41 -7.92 -3.96
C GLU A 326 -14.23 -8.07 -2.44
N MET A 327 -12.99 -8.02 -1.95
CA MET A 327 -12.68 -8.06 -0.52
C MET A 327 -13.28 -6.85 0.22
N ALA A 328 -13.17 -5.65 -0.34
CA ALA A 328 -13.71 -4.43 0.25
C ALA A 328 -15.25 -4.45 0.33
N ALA A 329 -15.94 -4.82 -0.75
CA ALA A 329 -17.39 -5.01 -0.77
C ALA A 329 -17.85 -6.11 0.20
N THR A 330 -17.08 -7.19 0.33
CA THR A 330 -17.37 -8.25 1.29
C THR A 330 -17.24 -7.78 2.74
N GLU A 331 -16.31 -6.87 3.05
CA GLU A 331 -16.20 -6.28 4.39
C GLU A 331 -17.38 -5.34 4.71
N ILE A 332 -17.83 -4.52 3.76
CA ILE A 332 -19.10 -3.78 3.87
C ILE A 332 -20.28 -4.73 4.10
N ARG A 333 -20.37 -5.84 3.37
CA ARG A 333 -21.42 -6.85 3.53
C ARG A 333 -21.42 -7.44 4.95
N ARG A 334 -20.24 -7.77 5.52
CA ARG A 334 -20.11 -8.21 6.92
C ARG A 334 -20.64 -7.17 7.90
N ALA A 335 -20.28 -5.91 7.69
CA ALA A 335 -20.66 -4.79 8.54
C ALA A 335 -22.17 -4.48 8.55
N ILE A 336 -22.85 -4.69 7.43
CA ILE A 336 -24.30 -4.48 7.29
C ILE A 336 -25.09 -5.66 7.90
N VAL A 337 -24.64 -6.89 7.69
CA VAL A 337 -25.37 -8.10 8.11
C VAL A 337 -25.07 -8.51 9.57
N GLY A 338 -23.93 -8.07 10.13
CA GLY A 338 -23.49 -8.43 11.48
C GLY A 338 -23.24 -7.25 12.41
N ASN A 339 -22.69 -7.54 13.58
CA ASN A 339 -22.41 -6.54 14.62
C ASN A 339 -20.97 -6.00 14.50
N ILE A 340 -20.86 -4.70 14.27
CA ILE A 340 -19.60 -3.93 14.29
C ILE A 340 -19.14 -3.75 15.75
N PRO A 341 -17.84 -3.84 16.08
CA PRO A 341 -16.71 -4.16 15.20
C PRO A 341 -16.33 -5.66 15.19
N ASP A 342 -17.07 -6.52 15.89
CA ASP A 342 -16.70 -7.93 16.10
C ASP A 342 -16.73 -8.77 14.83
N VAL A 343 -17.71 -8.55 13.95
CA VAL A 343 -17.86 -9.27 12.67
C VAL A 343 -16.80 -8.88 11.61
N LEU A 344 -16.07 -7.78 11.84
CA LEU A 344 -15.13 -7.21 10.88
C LEU A 344 -13.81 -7.97 10.91
N ARG A 345 -13.34 -8.37 9.72
CA ARG A 345 -12.14 -9.18 9.50
C ARG A 345 -10.87 -8.36 9.68
N ASN A 346 -10.84 -7.15 9.13
CA ASN A 346 -9.64 -6.30 9.04
C ASN A 346 -9.90 -4.88 9.54
N CYS A 347 -10.70 -4.73 10.61
CA CYS A 347 -10.87 -3.43 11.25
C CYS A 347 -9.59 -3.04 12.01
N VAL A 348 -9.07 -1.84 11.71
CA VAL A 348 -7.76 -1.33 12.15
C VAL A 348 -7.84 -0.35 13.33
N ASN A 349 -9.04 -0.10 13.85
CA ASN A 349 -9.29 0.91 14.88
C ASN A 349 -10.20 0.39 16.03
N LYS A 350 -10.22 -0.94 16.26
CA LYS A 350 -11.09 -1.59 17.27
C LYS A 350 -10.86 -1.06 18.70
N GLU A 351 -9.64 -0.63 19.00
CA GLU A 351 -9.19 -0.11 20.29
C GLU A 351 -9.78 1.25 20.66
N TYR A 352 -10.22 2.05 19.68
CA TYR A 352 -10.80 3.38 19.89
C TYR A 352 -12.31 3.36 20.10
N PHE A 353 -12.96 2.21 19.89
CA PHE A 353 -14.37 2.03 20.25
C PHE A 353 -14.51 2.12 21.77
N MET A 354 -15.19 3.18 22.22
CA MET A 354 -15.56 3.37 23.62
C MET A 354 -16.28 2.13 24.16
N ARG A 355 -15.56 1.26 24.87
CA ARG A 355 -16.17 0.37 25.83
C ARG A 355 -16.81 1.24 26.89
N THR A 356 -18.12 1.45 26.79
CA THR A 356 -18.93 1.83 27.95
C THR A 356 -18.56 0.84 29.05
N PRO A 357 -17.96 1.27 30.17
CA PRO A 357 -17.77 0.37 31.31
C PRO A 357 -19.16 -0.16 31.66
N PRO A 358 -19.32 -1.45 32.01
CA PRO A 358 -20.62 -1.94 32.44
C PRO A 358 -21.10 -1.03 33.58
N THR A 359 -22.16 -0.27 33.30
CA THR A 359 -22.62 0.76 34.22
C THR A 359 -22.92 0.09 35.55
N ALA A 360 -22.45 0.68 36.64
CA ALA A 360 -22.65 0.14 37.97
C ALA A 360 -24.15 0.06 38.25
N ALA A 361 -24.72 -1.13 38.05
CA ALA A 361 -26.07 -1.46 38.48
C ALA A 361 -26.09 -1.29 40.00
N ALA A 362 -26.79 -0.27 40.47
CA ALA A 362 -26.89 0.01 41.90
C ALA A 362 -27.52 -1.18 42.62
N GLY A 363 -26.74 -1.82 43.50
CA GLY A 363 -27.13 -3.07 44.16
C GLY A 363 -25.90 -3.79 44.72
N GLY A 364 -25.23 -3.20 45.71
CA GLY A 364 -23.94 -3.67 46.18
C GLY A 364 -24.00 -4.78 47.24
N VAL A 365 -22.86 -5.46 47.42
CA VAL A 365 -22.32 -5.87 48.73
C VAL A 365 -20.81 -5.62 48.68
N ALA A 366 -20.21 -5.22 49.80
CA ALA A 366 -18.81 -4.77 49.85
C ALA A 366 -17.79 -5.92 50.00
N ALA A 367 -16.63 -5.69 49.39
CA ALA A 367 -15.27 -6.07 49.78
C ALA A 367 -14.97 -7.46 50.40
N ALA A 368 -14.04 -8.17 49.76
CA ALA A 368 -13.08 -9.03 50.44
C ALA A 368 -11.66 -8.61 50.03
N VAL A 369 -10.94 -7.96 50.94
CA VAL A 369 -9.50 -7.70 50.83
C VAL A 369 -8.77 -8.88 51.45
N TYR A 370 -7.78 -9.43 50.74
CA TYR A 370 -6.83 -10.39 51.30
C TYR A 370 -5.38 -9.91 51.03
N PRO A 371 -4.44 -10.19 51.95
CA PRO A 371 -3.22 -9.38 52.10
C PRO A 371 -2.08 -9.78 51.17
N GLU A 372 -1.17 -8.83 50.93
CA GLU A 372 0.16 -9.12 50.38
C GLU A 372 0.96 -10.01 51.34
N GLY A 373 1.63 -11.02 50.78
CA GLY A 373 2.53 -11.92 51.50
C GLY A 373 3.69 -12.34 50.61
N LEU A 374 4.93 -12.18 51.09
CA LEU A 374 6.14 -12.43 50.31
C LEU A 374 6.33 -13.91 49.98
N ASN A 375 6.46 -14.25 48.70
CA ASN A 375 7.66 -14.93 48.18
C ASN A 375 7.65 -14.98 46.64
N GLY A 376 8.85 -14.97 46.04
CA GLY A 376 9.01 -14.80 44.59
C GLY A 376 8.75 -16.05 43.76
N GLY A 377 8.25 -15.85 42.53
CA GLY A 377 8.08 -16.92 41.54
C GLY A 377 7.47 -16.43 40.22
N TYR A 378 8.32 -16.25 39.21
CA TYR A 378 8.06 -16.31 37.76
C TYR A 378 6.74 -15.79 37.15
N TYR A 379 6.86 -14.73 36.34
CA TYR A 379 6.05 -14.41 35.15
C TYR A 379 4.53 -14.68 35.17
N THR A 380 3.75 -13.67 35.57
CA THR A 380 2.33 -13.54 35.15
C THR A 380 2.01 -12.13 34.65
N GLY A 381 2.62 -11.73 33.53
CA GLY A 381 2.21 -10.57 32.75
C GLY A 381 1.40 -11.00 31.54
N ALA A 382 0.07 -10.99 31.64
CA ALA A 382 -0.83 -11.52 30.61
C ALA A 382 -1.02 -10.54 29.43
N LEU A 383 0.03 -10.34 28.63
CA LEU A 383 -0.06 -9.71 27.30
C LEU A 383 -0.96 -10.57 26.40
N HIS A 384 -2.20 -10.13 26.19
CA HIS A 384 -3.14 -10.81 25.31
C HIS A 384 -2.80 -10.51 23.85
N HIS A 385 -2.22 -11.50 23.19
CA HIS A 385 -1.79 -11.43 21.80
C HIS A 385 -2.58 -12.43 20.94
N ARG A 386 -2.88 -12.00 19.70
CA ARG A 386 -3.19 -12.77 18.47
C ARG A 386 -4.64 -12.74 17.98
N ALA A 387 -4.78 -12.26 16.74
CA ALA A 387 -5.62 -12.89 15.73
C ALA A 387 -4.71 -13.46 14.63
N HIS A 388 -4.65 -14.79 14.51
CA HIS A 388 -4.09 -15.45 13.32
C HIS A 388 -5.25 -16.02 12.50
N SER A 389 -5.28 -15.70 11.21
CA SER A 389 -6.16 -16.36 10.24
C SER A 389 -5.42 -17.53 9.62
N THR A 390 -5.60 -18.74 10.16
CA THR A 390 -5.21 -19.99 9.49
C THR A 390 -6.40 -20.53 8.70
N THR A 391 -6.37 -20.40 7.37
CA THR A 391 -7.22 -21.22 6.49
C THR A 391 -6.66 -22.64 6.41
N PRO A 392 -7.50 -23.69 6.49
CA PRO A 392 -7.05 -25.06 6.29
C PRO A 392 -6.77 -25.32 4.81
N HIS A 393 -5.67 -26.03 4.53
CA HIS A 393 -5.43 -26.65 3.22
C HIS A 393 -5.98 -28.08 3.25
N ASP A 394 -6.92 -28.40 2.36
CA ASP A 394 -7.21 -29.78 2.00
C ASP A 394 -6.03 -30.33 1.18
N GLY A 395 -5.47 -31.46 1.62
CA GLY A 395 -4.34 -32.12 0.96
C GLY A 395 -4.78 -33.08 -0.14
N PRO A 396 -4.05 -33.19 -1.26
CA PRO A 396 -4.36 -34.15 -2.31
C PRO A 396 -4.02 -35.59 -1.86
N HIS A 397 -4.86 -36.54 -2.30
CA HIS A 397 -4.67 -37.96 -2.04
C HIS A 397 -3.33 -38.49 -2.57
N SER A 398 -2.66 -39.33 -1.78
CA SER A 398 -1.49 -40.09 -2.22
C SER A 398 -1.84 -41.58 -2.24
N THR A 399 -1.74 -42.21 -3.40
CA THR A 399 -1.87 -43.67 -3.55
C THR A 399 -0.52 -44.34 -3.36
N THR A 400 -0.50 -45.34 -2.47
CA THR A 400 0.66 -46.18 -2.19
C THR A 400 1.10 -46.98 -3.42
N ASN A 401 2.40 -47.16 -3.60
CA ASN A 401 2.91 -48.43 -4.11
C ASN A 401 4.26 -48.81 -3.49
N LEU A 402 4.38 -50.08 -3.12
CA LEU A 402 5.56 -50.68 -2.49
C LEU A 402 6.53 -51.21 -3.56
N GLY A 403 7.84 -51.17 -3.28
CA GLY A 403 8.87 -51.75 -4.17
C GLY A 403 10.26 -51.73 -3.54
N SER A 404 10.69 -52.85 -2.99
CA SER A 404 12.02 -53.08 -2.38
C SER A 404 13.17 -53.01 -3.42
N SER A 405 14.43 -52.70 -3.08
CA SER A 405 15.31 -53.59 -2.30
C SER A 405 16.77 -53.09 -2.19
N SER A 406 17.55 -53.78 -1.34
CA SER A 406 19.01 -53.99 -1.35
C SER A 406 20.02 -52.83 -1.12
N SER A 407 20.47 -52.75 0.15
CA SER A 407 21.88 -52.87 0.62
C SER A 407 23.03 -52.11 -0.04
N GLY A 408 23.80 -51.39 0.79
CA GLY A 408 25.17 -50.95 0.47
C GLY A 408 25.82 -50.12 1.58
N SER A 409 26.56 -50.76 2.50
CA SER A 409 27.31 -50.08 3.57
C SER A 409 28.80 -49.97 3.26
N SER A 410 29.39 -48.77 3.37
CA SER A 410 30.81 -48.61 3.71
C SER A 410 31.06 -47.24 4.35
N ALA A 411 32.19 -47.08 5.04
CA ALA A 411 32.47 -45.98 5.95
C ALA A 411 33.63 -45.07 5.48
N MET A 412 33.65 -43.86 6.05
CA MET A 412 34.82 -42.97 6.33
C MET A 412 36.02 -42.95 5.36
N ALA A 413 36.30 -41.76 4.79
CA ALA A 413 37.61 -41.10 4.91
C ALA A 413 37.57 -39.64 4.40
N GLN A 414 38.20 -38.72 5.13
CA GLN A 414 38.63 -37.42 4.59
C GLN A 414 40.11 -37.50 4.14
N PRO A 415 40.52 -36.71 3.13
CA PRO A 415 41.91 -36.30 2.93
C PRO A 415 42.13 -34.78 3.24
N PRO A 416 43.37 -34.36 3.56
CA PRO A 416 43.70 -33.04 4.10
C PRO A 416 44.05 -31.97 3.03
N PRO A 417 44.18 -30.67 3.41
CA PRO A 417 44.55 -29.58 2.50
C PRO A 417 46.08 -29.36 2.40
N PRO A 418 46.59 -28.77 1.30
CA PRO A 418 47.94 -28.21 1.25
C PRO A 418 47.99 -26.70 0.98
N ASN A 419 48.55 -26.00 1.98
CA ASN A 419 49.52 -24.90 1.91
C ASN A 419 49.31 -23.59 1.12
N SER A 420 49.56 -22.53 1.89
CA SER A 420 49.99 -21.18 1.53
C SER A 420 51.06 -21.05 0.43
N ILE A 421 50.95 -19.99 -0.37
CA ILE A 421 52.11 -19.27 -0.93
C ILE A 421 51.97 -17.80 -0.57
N ALA A 422 53.01 -17.21 0.01
CA ALA A 422 53.18 -15.78 0.16
C ALA A 422 54.37 -15.33 -0.71
N ALA A 423 54.17 -14.30 -1.53
CA ALA A 423 55.26 -13.55 -2.16
C ALA A 423 54.76 -12.14 -2.47
N ALA A 424 55.59 -11.13 -2.15
CA ALA A 424 55.27 -9.73 -2.37
C ALA A 424 55.71 -9.25 -3.76
N ALA A 425 55.01 -8.24 -4.29
CA ALA A 425 55.55 -7.35 -5.31
C ALA A 425 55.03 -5.94 -5.02
N ALA A 426 55.94 -4.98 -4.90
CA ALA A 426 55.64 -3.59 -4.56
C ALA A 426 55.79 -2.67 -5.78
N ALA A 427 55.07 -1.54 -5.72
CA ALA A 427 55.28 -0.31 -6.48
C ALA A 427 55.24 -0.35 -8.02
N LEU A 428 54.31 0.42 -8.60
CA LEU A 428 54.66 1.68 -9.28
C LEU A 428 53.39 2.49 -9.61
N LEU A 429 53.29 3.69 -9.04
CA LEU A 429 52.30 4.72 -9.39
C LEU A 429 52.90 5.70 -10.41
N PRO A 430 52.10 6.24 -11.34
CA PRO A 430 52.35 7.56 -11.92
C PRO A 430 51.44 8.62 -11.30
N SER A 431 52.04 9.72 -10.85
CA SER A 431 51.37 10.94 -10.35
C SER A 431 50.89 11.86 -11.52
N PRO A 432 50.05 12.89 -11.26
CA PRO A 432 49.15 13.44 -12.28
C PRO A 432 49.73 14.55 -13.16
N VAL A 433 49.06 14.79 -14.30
CA VAL A 433 49.37 15.87 -15.27
C VAL A 433 48.36 17.04 -15.11
N PRO A 434 48.81 18.29 -14.87
CA PRO A 434 47.96 19.49 -14.85
C PRO A 434 47.70 20.08 -16.26
N PRO A 435 46.77 21.05 -16.41
CA PRO A 435 45.88 21.10 -17.58
C PRO A 435 46.36 21.92 -18.78
N THR A 436 45.90 21.56 -19.97
CA THR A 436 46.03 22.34 -21.22
C THR A 436 44.76 23.12 -21.56
N ALA A 437 44.95 24.31 -22.14
CA ALA A 437 43.97 25.37 -22.28
C ALA A 437 42.71 25.05 -23.12
N VAL A 438 41.63 25.77 -22.78
CA VAL A 438 40.39 25.93 -23.55
C VAL A 438 40.63 26.77 -24.80
N PRO A 439 40.20 26.35 -26.00
CA PRO A 439 40.04 27.26 -27.15
C PRO A 439 38.67 27.92 -27.12
N THR A 440 38.66 29.25 -26.99
CA THR A 440 37.46 30.10 -27.14
C THR A 440 36.93 30.10 -28.57
N VAL A 441 35.63 29.85 -28.76
CA VAL A 441 34.92 30.07 -30.03
C VAL A 441 34.05 31.33 -29.89
N PRO A 442 34.09 32.29 -30.85
CA PRO A 442 33.44 33.59 -30.69
C PRO A 442 31.92 33.56 -30.89
N HIS A 443 31.24 34.46 -30.18
CA HIS A 443 29.84 34.82 -30.39
C HIS A 443 29.55 35.26 -31.83
N LEU A 444 28.43 34.79 -32.41
CA LEU A 444 27.76 35.43 -33.54
C LEU A 444 26.24 35.26 -33.43
N SER A 445 25.53 36.38 -33.33
CA SER A 445 24.06 36.52 -33.38
C SER A 445 23.73 37.98 -33.63
N PRO A 446 22.55 38.32 -34.17
CA PRO A 446 21.83 37.68 -35.27
C PRO A 446 21.60 38.68 -36.44
N GLN A 447 21.09 38.21 -37.58
CA GLN A 447 20.44 39.11 -38.55
C GLN A 447 19.00 38.67 -38.86
N VAL A 448 18.18 39.67 -39.15
CA VAL A 448 16.71 39.61 -39.18
C VAL A 448 16.21 39.75 -40.62
N GLY A 449 15.16 38.99 -40.93
CA GLY A 449 14.38 39.05 -42.17
C GLY A 449 13.85 37.65 -42.51
N GLY A 450 12.61 37.44 -42.93
CA GLY A 450 11.50 38.35 -43.20
C GLY A 450 10.37 37.55 -43.85
N LEU A 451 9.17 37.60 -43.27
CA LEU A 451 7.94 36.90 -43.68
C LEU A 451 7.42 37.35 -45.07
N PRO A 452 6.32 36.79 -45.65
CA PRO A 452 5.56 35.55 -45.32
C PRO A 452 5.23 34.67 -46.57
N LEU A 453 4.53 33.53 -46.39
CA LEU A 453 3.25 33.14 -47.07
C LEU A 453 2.95 31.64 -46.96
N GLY A 454 1.66 31.26 -47.02
CA GLY A 454 1.23 29.91 -47.45
C GLY A 454 0.39 29.10 -46.47
N ILE A 455 -0.92 29.38 -46.40
CA ILE A 455 -1.91 28.48 -45.77
C ILE A 455 -2.19 27.30 -46.72
N VAL A 456 -2.15 26.06 -46.24
CA VAL A 456 -2.89 24.94 -46.84
C VAL A 456 -3.54 24.09 -45.75
N SER A 457 -4.86 23.94 -45.86
CA SER A 457 -5.70 23.04 -45.05
C SER A 457 -5.64 21.61 -45.60
N SER A 458 -5.70 20.61 -44.73
CA SER A 458 -6.19 19.28 -45.09
C SER A 458 -7.09 18.73 -43.98
N GLN A 459 -8.28 18.27 -44.38
CA GLN A 459 -9.28 17.67 -43.50
C GLN A 459 -9.57 16.23 -43.94
N SER A 460 -9.58 15.32 -42.96
CA SER A 460 -10.51 14.17 -42.90
C SER A 460 -10.27 13.01 -43.90
N PRO A 461 -10.91 11.82 -43.75
CA PRO A 461 -11.97 11.47 -42.80
C PRO A 461 -11.87 10.10 -42.07
N LEU A 462 -12.92 9.82 -41.28
CA LEU A 462 -13.44 8.52 -40.78
C LEU A 462 -13.04 8.05 -39.36
N SER A 463 -13.94 8.32 -38.41
CA SER A 463 -14.23 7.48 -37.24
C SER A 463 -15.75 7.30 -37.13
N ALA A 464 -16.21 6.09 -36.81
CA ALA A 464 -17.63 5.76 -36.68
C ALA A 464 -18.15 6.06 -35.24
N PRO A 465 -19.46 6.33 -35.05
CA PRO A 465 -20.02 6.62 -33.73
C PRO A 465 -20.33 5.36 -32.91
N ASP A 466 -20.07 5.44 -31.61
CA ASP A 466 -20.38 4.43 -30.58
C ASP A 466 -21.87 4.53 -30.13
N PRO A 467 -22.62 3.42 -30.05
CA PRO A 467 -24.06 3.43 -29.73
C PRO A 467 -24.41 3.59 -28.24
N SER A 468 -23.45 3.69 -27.33
CA SER A 468 -23.68 3.72 -25.86
C SER A 468 -24.38 4.96 -25.31
N ASN A 469 -24.56 6.02 -26.10
CA ASN A 469 -24.97 7.35 -25.61
C ASN A 469 -26.50 7.56 -25.42
N HIS A 470 -27.33 6.54 -25.67
CA HIS A 470 -28.79 6.68 -25.68
C HIS A 470 -29.53 6.42 -24.34
N VAL A 471 -28.82 6.04 -23.27
CA VAL A 471 -29.42 5.78 -21.94
C VAL A 471 -29.25 6.98 -20.98
N LEU A 472 -28.33 7.90 -21.27
CA LEU A 472 -27.96 9.02 -20.39
C LEU A 472 -28.92 10.23 -20.44
N SER A 473 -29.82 10.31 -21.43
CA SER A 473 -30.74 11.44 -21.59
C SER A 473 -32.01 11.34 -20.73
N SER A 474 -32.45 10.13 -20.37
CA SER A 474 -33.73 9.92 -19.67
C SER A 474 -33.72 10.37 -18.21
N ILE A 475 -32.60 10.20 -17.49
CA ILE A 475 -32.52 10.50 -16.05
C ILE A 475 -32.35 12.01 -15.76
N LYS A 476 -31.77 12.78 -16.70
CA LYS A 476 -31.63 14.24 -16.55
C LYS A 476 -32.92 15.03 -16.81
N ALA A 477 -33.93 14.42 -17.41
CA ALA A 477 -35.21 15.07 -17.68
C ALA A 477 -36.16 15.05 -16.46
N GLU A 478 -36.13 13.96 -15.68
CA GLU A 478 -37.14 13.67 -14.65
C GLU A 478 -36.98 14.54 -13.39
N VAL A 479 -35.76 14.99 -13.07
CA VAL A 479 -35.46 15.84 -11.90
C VAL A 479 -35.81 17.33 -12.13
N LYS A 480 -36.09 17.75 -13.36
CA LYS A 480 -36.35 19.18 -13.68
C LYS A 480 -37.84 19.53 -13.81
N ALA A 481 -38.74 18.56 -13.61
CA ALA A 481 -40.19 18.75 -13.83
C ALA A 481 -40.98 19.11 -12.55
N GLU A 482 -40.47 18.82 -11.35
CA GLU A 482 -41.22 18.98 -10.09
C GLU A 482 -41.12 20.38 -9.44
N SER A 483 -40.40 21.34 -10.02
CA SER A 483 -40.09 22.62 -9.35
C SER A 483 -40.90 23.84 -9.84
N THR A 484 -42.01 23.68 -10.57
CA THR A 484 -42.82 24.81 -11.08
C THR A 484 -44.34 24.57 -11.09
N GLU A 485 -44.93 24.46 -9.88
CA GLU A 485 -46.32 24.75 -9.52
C GLU A 485 -46.36 25.00 -7.98
N THR A 486 -47.28 25.72 -7.34
CA THR A 486 -48.30 26.76 -7.67
C THR A 486 -48.62 27.49 -6.33
N PRO A 487 -49.32 28.65 -6.27
CA PRO A 487 -49.94 29.46 -7.33
C PRO A 487 -49.38 30.90 -7.48
#